data_AF-A0AAU9W446-F1
#
_entry.id   AF-A0AAU9W446-F1
#
_cell.length_a   1.000
_cell.length_b   1.000
_cell.length_c   1.000
_cell.angle_alpha   90.00
_cell.angle_beta   90.00
_cell.angle_gamma   90.00
#
_symmetry.space_group_name_H-M   'P 1'
#
loop_
_entity.id
_entity.type
_entity.pdbx_description
1 polymer ?
#
loop_
_entity_poly.entity_id
_entity_poly.type
_entity_poly.pdbx_seq_one_letter_code
_entity_poly.pdbx_strand_id
1 'polypeptide(L)'
;MADKGMKTDRNQHFLKVSRADVDQLVTEIMQFKEFLPKVLNSDLVGLYKKLDHCEQELEVLEAENRKLRVELDQMKMHHDSEIEAMKKQNNSLLEDGERYKEEKYVLKCQLSEASQQMNDQSDYCSCMGAAVCTLLWRVSRQQESVTSLLGGNKAEEFLQITSRTVESYFDSCAGGEEAKENSEEFQFVLALVGIITNMAAAAQGREFLVTKDSGRVLIDTFMKVLGGSSAGKNVKMRNLILMALYNVSINMSGLQYITKKRGILGNLMQTIQGESDSELSLNAARLLQSIVMEPNSLTSEIFDSISLPVLQNLARTAKGELRDTLLEVMSDLQSYHTGF
;
A
#
# COMPACT_ATOMS: atom_id res chain seq x y z
N MET A 1 97.91 11.00 40.40
CA MET A 1 98.92 12.08 40.42
C MET A 1 98.96 12.59 41.85
N ALA A 2 99.81 11.97 42.66
CA ALA A 2 101.14 12.49 42.98
C ALA A 2 100.98 13.75 43.84
N ASP A 3 100.86 13.56 45.14
CA ASP A 3 102.04 13.52 46.03
C ASP A 3 102.62 14.92 46.19
N LYS A 4 102.34 15.54 47.34
CA LYS A 4 103.43 15.97 48.22
C LYS A 4 102.93 16.26 49.61
N GLY A 5 103.52 15.49 50.52
CA GLY A 5 103.33 15.51 51.95
C GLY A 5 103.36 16.91 52.58
N MET A 6 102.39 17.07 53.48
CA MET A 6 102.50 17.87 54.69
C MET A 6 103.85 17.60 55.37
N LYS A 7 104.75 18.59 55.36
CA LYS A 7 105.67 18.79 56.48
C LYS A 7 105.02 19.78 57.43
N THR A 8 104.51 19.21 58.51
CA THR A 8 104.13 19.86 59.76
C THR A 8 105.36 20.58 60.34
N ASP A 9 105.52 21.85 59.99
CA ASP A 9 106.32 22.78 60.77
C ASP A 9 105.39 23.37 61.84
N ARG A 10 105.28 22.71 62.99
CA ARG A 10 104.62 23.26 64.19
C ARG A 10 105.54 24.33 64.80
N ASN A 11 105.78 25.40 64.06
CA ASN A 11 105.94 26.69 64.68
C ASN A 11 104.52 27.12 65.05
N GLN A 12 104.10 26.88 66.30
CA GLN A 12 102.99 27.63 66.88
C GLN A 12 103.41 29.11 66.80
N HIS A 13 103.05 29.76 65.70
CA HIS A 13 103.09 31.20 65.56
C HIS A 13 102.04 31.72 66.52
N PHE A 14 102.45 31.94 67.77
CA PHE A 14 101.72 32.81 68.67
C PHE A 14 101.73 34.19 68.02
N LEU A 15 100.63 34.53 67.33
CA LEU A 15 100.36 35.89 66.93
C LEU A 15 100.21 36.68 68.23
N LYS A 16 101.16 37.56 68.46
CA LYS A 16 101.10 38.51 69.57
C LYS A 16 100.05 39.54 69.21
N VAL A 17 98.79 39.22 69.48
CA VAL A 17 97.65 40.11 69.26
C VAL A 17 97.68 41.17 70.34
N SER A 18 97.44 42.43 69.97
CA SER A 18 97.41 43.50 70.95
C SER A 18 96.19 43.29 71.87
N ARG A 19 96.36 43.55 73.17
CA ARG A 19 95.23 43.48 74.12
C ARG A 19 94.11 44.43 73.73
N ALA A 20 94.44 45.54 73.07
CA ALA A 20 93.46 46.47 72.53
C ALA A 20 92.60 45.83 71.44
N ASP A 21 93.14 44.92 70.62
CA ASP A 21 92.38 44.26 69.54
C ASP A 21 91.39 43.24 70.13
N VAL A 22 91.77 42.56 71.22
CA VAL A 22 90.88 41.63 71.95
C VAL A 22 89.79 42.40 72.69
N ASP A 23 90.14 43.50 73.37
CA ASP A 23 89.17 44.35 74.07
C ASP A 23 88.23 45.04 73.07
N GLN A 24 88.71 45.41 71.89
CA GLN A 24 87.89 45.90 70.78
C GLN A 24 86.90 44.82 70.32
N LEU A 25 87.35 43.58 70.11
CA LEU A 25 86.46 42.48 69.70
C LEU A 25 85.38 42.20 70.76
N VAL A 26 85.73 42.23 72.05
CA VAL A 26 84.76 42.06 73.15
C VAL A 26 83.74 43.21 73.16
N THR A 27 84.19 44.44 72.92
CA THR A 27 83.32 45.61 72.86
C THR A 27 82.38 45.54 71.66
N GLU A 28 82.88 45.13 70.49
CA GLU A 28 82.08 44.90 69.29
C GLU A 28 81.05 43.78 69.52
N ILE A 29 81.42 42.68 70.19
CA ILE A 29 80.50 41.59 70.55
C ILE A 29 79.43 42.06 71.55
N MET A 30 79.80 42.86 72.56
CA MET A 30 78.85 43.40 73.53
C MET A 30 77.86 44.38 72.89
N GLN A 31 78.35 45.26 72.01
CA GLN A 31 77.52 46.16 71.21
C GLN A 31 76.56 45.36 70.32
N PHE A 32 77.03 44.29 69.68
CA PHE A 32 76.19 43.40 68.90
C PHE A 32 75.09 42.76 69.75
N LYS A 33 75.44 42.28 70.96
CA LYS A 33 74.52 41.61 71.86
C LYS A 33 73.45 42.55 72.46
N GLU A 34 73.78 43.83 72.63
CA GLU A 34 72.84 44.86 73.09
C GLU A 34 71.95 45.39 71.94
N PHE A 35 72.49 45.45 70.72
CA PHE A 35 71.80 45.99 69.56
C PHE A 35 70.84 44.97 68.92
N LEU A 36 71.20 43.68 68.90
CA LEU A 36 70.41 42.63 68.25
C LEU A 36 68.93 42.60 68.68
N PRO A 37 68.59 42.63 69.98
CA PRO A 37 67.19 42.57 70.44
C PRO A 37 66.40 43.85 70.14
N LYS A 38 67.07 45.01 70.03
CA LYS A 38 66.44 46.30 69.67
C LYS A 38 66.09 46.34 68.18
N VAL A 39 66.86 45.66 67.35
CA VAL A 39 66.59 45.49 65.91
C VAL A 39 65.60 44.35 65.65
N LEU A 40 65.76 43.22 66.32
CA LEU A 40 64.85 42.08 66.29
C LEU A 40 63.73 42.25 67.34
N ASN A 41 62.97 43.35 67.25
CA ASN A 41 61.78 43.53 68.09
C ASN A 41 60.65 42.59 67.63
N SER A 42 59.80 42.18 68.57
CA SER A 42 58.62 41.33 68.35
C SER A 42 57.71 41.80 67.21
N ASP A 43 57.61 43.11 66.96
CA ASP A 43 56.86 43.70 65.85
C ASP A 43 57.45 43.35 64.47
N LEU A 44 58.79 43.38 64.33
CA LEU A 44 59.47 43.00 63.08
C LEU A 44 59.29 41.51 62.81
N VAL A 45 59.41 40.67 63.85
CA VAL A 45 59.15 39.23 63.75
C VAL A 45 57.67 38.95 63.41
N GLY A 46 56.74 39.74 63.95
CA GLY A 46 55.31 39.68 63.64
C GLY A 46 54.99 40.10 62.19
N LEU A 47 55.66 41.14 61.68
CA LEU A 47 55.56 41.56 60.28
C LEU A 47 56.13 40.50 59.33
N TYR A 48 57.25 39.88 59.67
CA TYR A 48 57.82 38.78 58.87
C TYR A 48 56.88 37.57 58.82
N LYS A 49 56.26 37.18 59.93
CA LYS A 49 55.24 36.11 59.94
C LYS A 49 54.00 36.45 59.10
N LYS A 50 53.57 37.73 59.10
CA LYS A 50 52.47 38.18 58.25
C LYS A 50 52.85 38.19 56.78
N LEU A 51 54.09 38.58 56.45
CA LEU A 51 54.62 38.54 55.10
C LEU A 51 54.69 37.10 54.59
N ASP A 52 55.26 36.18 55.38
CA ASP A 52 55.33 34.74 55.08
C ASP A 52 53.92 34.14 54.87
N HIS A 53 52.96 34.50 55.71
CA HIS A 53 51.57 34.08 55.52
C HIS A 53 50.94 34.64 54.24
N CYS A 54 51.19 35.92 53.93
CA CYS A 54 50.69 36.57 52.71
C CYS A 54 51.34 35.98 51.45
N GLU A 55 52.63 35.64 51.51
CA GLU A 55 53.35 34.96 50.44
C GLU A 55 52.78 33.55 50.19
N GLN A 56 52.48 32.80 51.25
CA GLN A 56 51.81 31.49 51.14
C GLN A 56 50.38 31.60 50.57
N GLU A 57 49.60 32.57 51.02
CA GLU A 57 48.25 32.83 50.46
C GLU A 57 48.32 33.23 48.98
N LEU A 58 49.30 34.06 48.60
CA LEU A 58 49.52 34.46 47.22
C LEU A 58 49.93 33.27 46.35
N GLU A 59 50.78 32.36 46.84
CA GLU A 59 51.16 31.14 46.13
C GLU A 59 49.95 30.22 45.88
N VAL A 60 49.07 30.07 46.89
CA VAL A 60 47.81 29.30 46.76
C VAL A 60 46.86 29.95 45.74
N LEU A 61 46.66 31.27 45.83
CA LEU A 61 45.81 32.01 44.89
C LEU A 61 46.35 31.97 43.46
N GLU A 62 47.66 32.04 43.28
CA GLU A 62 48.28 31.89 41.96
C GLU A 62 48.11 30.47 41.40
N ALA A 63 48.24 29.44 42.25
CA ALA A 63 47.99 28.06 41.84
C ALA A 63 46.53 27.85 41.45
N GLU A 64 45.58 28.42 42.20
CA GLU A 64 44.17 28.39 41.87
C GLU A 64 43.86 29.17 40.59
N ASN A 65 44.46 30.34 40.39
CA ASN A 65 44.29 31.12 39.15
C ASN A 65 44.84 30.36 37.93
N ARG A 66 45.99 29.70 38.07
CA ARG A 66 46.54 28.82 37.02
C ARG A 66 45.58 27.68 36.70
N LYS A 67 45.01 27.04 37.73
CA LYS A 67 44.03 25.96 37.55
C LYS A 67 42.76 26.45 36.83
N LEU A 68 42.18 27.56 37.27
CA LEU A 68 40.98 28.15 36.65
C LEU A 68 41.23 28.58 35.20
N ARG A 69 42.42 29.07 34.85
CA ARG A 69 42.78 29.37 33.46
C ARG A 69 42.80 28.12 32.60
N VAL A 70 43.39 27.03 33.10
CA VAL A 70 43.40 25.74 32.39
C VAL A 70 41.99 25.19 32.22
N GLU A 71 41.15 25.25 33.24
CA GLU A 71 39.75 24.82 33.16
C GLU A 71 38.94 25.67 32.16
N LEU A 72 39.15 26.99 32.15
CA LEU A 72 38.52 27.90 31.19
C LEU A 72 38.94 27.58 29.75
N ASP A 73 40.23 27.32 29.51
CA ASP A 73 40.73 26.98 28.19
C ASP A 73 40.23 25.62 27.71
N GLN A 74 40.15 24.63 28.62
CA GLN A 74 39.52 23.33 28.33
C GLN A 74 38.04 23.47 27.99
N MET A 75 37.29 24.29 28.74
CA MET A 75 35.88 24.54 28.48
C MET A 75 35.66 25.21 27.13
N LYS A 76 36.48 26.20 26.77
CA LYS A 76 36.44 26.85 25.45
C LYS A 76 36.72 25.85 24.33
N MET A 77 37.77 25.05 24.46
CA MET A 77 38.08 24.01 23.48
C MET A 77 36.94 23.01 23.29
N HIS A 78 36.33 22.57 24.39
CA HIS A 78 35.18 21.67 24.35
C HIS A 78 34.00 22.33 23.62
N HIS A 79 33.66 23.56 24.00
CA HIS A 79 32.57 24.31 23.40
C HIS A 79 32.78 24.54 21.89
N ASP A 80 33.98 24.93 21.49
CA ASP A 80 34.33 25.10 20.08
C ASP A 80 34.22 23.78 19.30
N SER A 81 34.64 22.67 19.90
CA SER A 81 34.51 21.33 19.32
C SER A 81 33.04 20.91 19.17
N GLU A 82 32.19 21.19 20.16
CA GLU A 82 30.75 20.90 20.09
C GLU A 82 30.05 21.73 19.01
N ILE A 83 30.39 23.03 18.92
CA ILE A 83 29.87 23.91 17.87
C ILE A 83 30.23 23.35 16.50
N GLU A 84 31.47 22.92 16.30
CA GLU A 84 31.91 22.41 15.00
C GLU A 84 31.25 21.07 14.65
N ALA A 85 31.09 20.18 15.63
CA ALA A 85 30.33 18.93 15.45
C ALA A 85 28.87 19.19 15.07
N MET A 86 28.21 20.13 15.76
CA MET A 86 26.83 20.51 15.47
C MET A 86 26.67 21.16 14.09
N LYS A 87 27.61 22.02 13.68
CA LYS A 87 27.63 22.60 12.32
C LYS A 87 27.75 21.52 11.26
N LYS A 88 28.68 20.58 11.45
CA LYS A 88 28.87 19.46 10.53
C LYS A 88 27.61 18.61 10.39
N GLN A 89 26.96 18.29 11.52
CA GLN A 89 25.71 17.54 11.52
C GLN A 89 24.58 18.31 10.81
N ASN A 90 24.45 19.62 11.07
CA ASN A 90 23.43 20.44 10.43
C ASN A 90 23.62 20.51 8.91
N ASN A 91 24.86 20.68 8.44
CA ASN A 91 25.18 20.68 7.01
C ASN A 91 24.82 19.32 6.35
N SER A 92 25.16 18.20 6.99
CA SER A 92 24.79 16.86 6.51
C SER A 92 23.27 16.69 6.42
N LEU A 93 22.52 17.18 7.41
CA LEU A 93 21.06 17.11 7.41
C LEU A 93 20.43 17.98 6.31
N LEU A 94 21.03 19.13 6.01
CA LEU A 94 20.60 19.98 4.89
C LEU A 94 20.83 19.28 3.55
N GLU A 95 22.00 18.69 3.35
CA GLU A 95 22.31 17.91 2.13
C GLU A 95 21.38 16.71 1.96
N ASP A 96 21.14 15.96 3.04
CA ASP A 96 20.17 14.86 3.03
C ASP A 96 18.76 15.35 2.73
N GLY A 97 18.35 16.50 3.30
CA GLY A 97 17.06 17.12 3.06
C GLY A 97 16.84 17.51 1.59
N GLU A 98 17.85 18.08 0.93
CA GLU A 98 17.78 18.41 -0.49
C GLU A 98 17.76 17.13 -1.35
N ARG A 99 18.56 16.12 -1.02
CA ARG A 99 18.55 14.82 -1.71
C ARG A 99 17.17 14.17 -1.63
N TYR A 100 16.54 14.14 -0.45
CA TYR A 100 15.20 13.57 -0.28
C TYR A 100 14.13 14.35 -1.05
N LYS A 101 14.25 15.67 -1.17
CA LYS A 101 13.33 16.48 -2.00
C LYS A 101 13.45 16.12 -3.47
N GLU A 102 14.67 15.97 -3.98
CA GLU A 102 14.95 15.59 -5.36
C GLU A 102 14.41 14.18 -5.66
N GLU A 103 14.72 13.19 -4.81
CA GLU A 103 14.20 11.83 -4.95
C GLU A 103 12.66 11.80 -4.93
N LYS A 104 12.04 12.55 -4.02
CA LYS A 104 10.57 12.67 -3.95
C LYS A 104 9.99 13.30 -5.20
N TYR A 105 10.66 14.29 -5.79
CA TYR A 105 10.23 14.92 -7.03
C TYR A 105 10.28 13.93 -8.19
N VAL A 106 11.40 13.22 -8.35
CA VAL A 106 11.58 12.18 -9.37
C VAL A 106 10.52 11.09 -9.25
N LEU A 107 10.27 10.58 -8.03
CA LEU A 107 9.25 9.56 -7.80
C LEU A 107 7.83 10.04 -8.14
N LYS A 108 7.53 11.32 -7.88
CA LYS A 108 6.24 11.92 -8.29
C LYS A 108 6.11 12.01 -9.81
N CYS A 109 7.17 12.39 -10.51
CA CYS A 109 7.18 12.42 -11.97
C CYS A 109 6.97 11.01 -12.54
N GLN A 110 7.70 10.01 -12.04
CA GLN A 110 7.55 8.62 -12.45
C GLN A 110 6.13 8.08 -12.20
N LEU A 111 5.54 8.39 -11.04
CA LEU A 111 4.16 8.00 -10.74
C LEU A 111 3.17 8.66 -11.71
N SER A 112 3.35 9.94 -12.02
CA SER A 112 2.51 10.66 -12.98
C SER A 112 2.63 10.07 -14.38
N GLU A 113 3.84 9.76 -14.83
CA GLU A 113 4.10 9.14 -16.13
C GLU A 113 3.50 7.74 -16.21
N ALA A 114 3.70 6.91 -15.20
CA ALA A 114 3.12 5.57 -15.13
C ALA A 114 1.58 5.62 -15.11
N SER A 115 0.99 6.57 -14.36
CA SER A 115 -0.47 6.76 -14.35
C SER A 115 -1.00 7.19 -15.71
N GLN A 116 -0.30 8.08 -16.42
CA GLN A 116 -0.69 8.51 -17.77
C GLN A 116 -0.59 7.34 -18.75
N GLN A 117 0.51 6.59 -18.73
CA GLN A 117 0.69 5.42 -19.59
C GLN A 117 -0.39 4.35 -19.34
N MET A 118 -0.79 4.13 -18.09
CA MET A 118 -1.87 3.19 -17.77
C MET A 118 -3.22 3.65 -18.34
N ASN A 119 -3.53 4.95 -18.24
CA ASN A 119 -4.74 5.52 -18.84
C ASN A 119 -4.73 5.39 -20.36
N ASP A 120 -3.62 5.76 -21.02
CA ASP A 120 -3.47 5.66 -22.47
C ASP A 120 -3.61 4.20 -22.95
N GLN A 121 -3.06 3.23 -22.22
CA GLN A 121 -3.22 1.81 -22.51
C GLN A 121 -4.65 1.34 -22.33
N SER A 122 -5.34 1.78 -21.26
CA SER A 122 -6.75 1.44 -21.03
C SER A 122 -7.65 1.95 -22.15
N ASP A 123 -7.45 3.19 -22.58
CA ASP A 123 -8.19 3.80 -23.70
C ASP A 123 -7.90 3.08 -25.02
N TYR A 124 -6.64 2.78 -25.29
CA TYR A 124 -6.23 2.03 -26.47
C TYR A 124 -6.83 0.62 -26.51
N CYS A 125 -6.76 -0.12 -25.40
CA CYS A 125 -7.33 -1.45 -25.28
C CYS A 125 -8.85 -1.44 -25.44
N SER A 126 -9.54 -0.47 -24.85
CA SER A 126 -11.00 -0.32 -24.99
C SER A 126 -11.39 -0.01 -26.43
N CYS A 127 -10.71 0.94 -27.08
CA CYS A 127 -10.96 1.31 -28.48
C CYS A 127 -10.68 0.15 -29.45
N MET A 128 -9.53 -0.51 -29.31
CA MET A 128 -9.19 -1.68 -30.13
C MET A 128 -10.17 -2.83 -29.88
N GLY A 129 -10.46 -3.12 -28.61
CA GLY A 129 -11.39 -4.16 -28.18
C GLY A 129 -12.78 -3.93 -28.77
N ALA A 130 -13.31 -2.72 -28.68
CA ALA A 130 -14.59 -2.33 -29.27
C ALA A 130 -14.61 -2.56 -30.78
N ALA A 131 -13.60 -2.08 -31.51
CA ALA A 131 -13.53 -2.23 -32.95
C ALA A 131 -13.44 -3.70 -33.39
N VAL A 132 -12.49 -4.45 -32.85
CA VAL A 132 -12.22 -5.84 -33.26
C VAL A 132 -13.35 -6.76 -32.81
N CYS A 133 -13.82 -6.64 -31.56
CA CYS A 133 -14.89 -7.51 -31.06
C CYS A 133 -16.22 -7.19 -31.72
N THR A 134 -16.51 -5.94 -32.10
CA THR A 134 -17.72 -5.63 -32.87
C THR A 134 -17.71 -6.30 -34.24
N LEU A 135 -16.56 -6.32 -34.92
CA LEU A 135 -16.41 -7.05 -36.19
C LEU A 135 -16.58 -8.56 -35.98
N LEU A 136 -15.92 -9.11 -34.95
CA LEU A 136 -16.02 -10.53 -34.63
C LEU A 136 -17.44 -10.94 -34.22
N TRP A 137 -18.15 -10.08 -33.48
CA TRP A 137 -19.55 -10.26 -33.15
C TRP A 137 -20.41 -10.37 -34.42
N ARG A 138 -20.22 -9.47 -35.39
CA ARG A 138 -20.93 -9.55 -36.68
C ARG A 138 -20.62 -10.84 -37.44
N VAL A 139 -19.36 -11.25 -37.50
CA VAL A 139 -18.93 -12.48 -38.20
C VAL A 139 -19.44 -13.75 -37.51
N SER A 140 -19.48 -13.76 -36.18
CA SER A 140 -19.96 -14.90 -35.38
C SER A 140 -21.45 -15.19 -35.55
N ARG A 141 -22.23 -14.33 -36.22
CA ARG A 141 -23.64 -14.61 -36.59
C ARG A 141 -23.76 -15.81 -37.54
N GLN A 142 -22.68 -16.18 -38.22
CA GLN A 142 -22.63 -17.34 -39.11
C GLN A 142 -22.14 -18.57 -38.34
N GLN A 143 -22.90 -19.66 -38.43
CA GLN A 143 -22.60 -20.93 -37.75
C GLN A 143 -21.21 -21.51 -38.12
N GLU A 144 -20.81 -21.36 -39.38
CA GLU A 144 -19.50 -21.80 -39.88
C GLU A 144 -18.35 -21.01 -39.26
N SER A 145 -18.54 -19.70 -39.04
CA SER A 145 -17.58 -18.85 -38.33
C SER A 145 -17.41 -19.29 -36.89
N VAL A 146 -18.51 -19.58 -36.18
CA VAL A 146 -18.43 -20.12 -34.80
C VAL A 146 -17.65 -21.42 -34.76
N THR A 147 -17.91 -22.33 -35.70
CA THR A 147 -17.18 -23.60 -35.83
C THR A 147 -15.68 -23.36 -36.02
N SER A 148 -15.32 -22.41 -36.89
CA SER A 148 -13.92 -22.05 -37.17
C SER A 148 -13.24 -21.42 -35.95
N LEU A 149 -13.94 -20.56 -35.20
CA LEU A 149 -13.43 -19.93 -33.98
C LEU A 149 -13.15 -20.97 -32.88
N LEU A 150 -14.06 -21.93 -32.70
CA LEU A 150 -13.94 -23.00 -31.72
C LEU A 150 -12.86 -24.03 -32.07
N GLY A 151 -12.59 -24.23 -33.37
CA GLY A 151 -11.51 -25.09 -33.84
C GLY A 151 -10.10 -24.49 -33.64
N GLY A 152 -10.00 -23.21 -33.31
CA GLY A 152 -8.73 -22.52 -33.06
C GLY A 152 -8.18 -22.76 -31.65
N ASN A 153 -6.86 -22.56 -31.48
CA ASN A 153 -6.18 -22.72 -30.18
C ASN A 153 -6.40 -21.55 -29.21
N LYS A 154 -7.13 -20.51 -29.60
CA LYS A 154 -7.40 -19.30 -28.80
C LYS A 154 -8.81 -19.24 -28.20
N ALA A 155 -9.67 -20.22 -28.49
CA ALA A 155 -11.06 -20.20 -28.01
C ALA A 155 -11.17 -20.16 -26.48
N GLU A 156 -10.43 -21.02 -25.76
CA GLU A 156 -10.49 -21.04 -24.29
C GLU A 156 -9.90 -19.78 -23.65
N GLU A 157 -8.82 -19.24 -24.22
CA GLU A 157 -8.22 -17.96 -23.78
C GLU A 157 -9.21 -16.80 -24.00
N PHE A 158 -9.92 -16.78 -25.13
CA PHE A 158 -10.96 -15.80 -25.40
C PHE A 158 -12.10 -15.86 -24.38
N LEU A 159 -12.55 -17.06 -23.98
CA LEU A 159 -13.57 -17.22 -22.94
C LEU A 159 -13.09 -16.71 -21.57
N GLN A 160 -11.84 -16.96 -21.21
CA GLN A 160 -11.24 -16.47 -19.96
C GLN A 160 -11.12 -14.96 -19.94
N ILE A 161 -10.64 -14.35 -21.03
CA ILE A 161 -10.58 -12.90 -21.19
C ILE A 161 -11.99 -12.32 -21.08
N THR A 162 -12.95 -12.89 -21.81
CA THR A 162 -14.35 -12.43 -21.78
C THR A 162 -14.94 -12.48 -20.37
N SER A 163 -14.74 -13.58 -19.65
CA SER A 163 -15.21 -13.73 -18.27
C SER A 163 -14.63 -12.64 -17.35
N ARG A 164 -13.30 -12.45 -17.36
CA ARG A 164 -12.64 -11.44 -16.52
C ARG A 164 -13.05 -10.01 -16.89
N THR A 165 -13.15 -9.72 -18.19
CA THR A 165 -13.54 -8.38 -18.68
C THR A 165 -14.97 -8.05 -18.31
N VAL A 166 -15.92 -8.99 -18.47
CA VAL A 166 -17.32 -8.80 -18.06
C VAL A 166 -17.41 -8.64 -16.54
N GLU A 167 -16.75 -9.50 -15.76
CA GLU A 167 -16.76 -9.41 -14.31
C GLU A 167 -16.21 -8.07 -13.81
N SER A 168 -15.03 -7.67 -14.30
CA SER A 168 -14.39 -6.40 -13.93
C SER A 168 -15.25 -5.20 -14.30
N TYR A 169 -15.92 -5.22 -15.46
CA TYR A 169 -16.77 -4.12 -15.89
C TYR A 169 -17.99 -3.94 -14.97
N PHE A 170 -18.66 -5.04 -14.60
CA PHE A 170 -19.80 -4.99 -13.70
C PHE A 170 -19.41 -4.61 -12.27
N ASP A 171 -18.25 -5.07 -11.79
CA ASP A 171 -17.72 -4.69 -10.47
C ASP A 171 -17.39 -3.17 -10.43
N SER A 172 -16.83 -2.60 -11.51
CA SER A 172 -16.61 -1.14 -11.62
C SER A 172 -17.93 -0.35 -11.63
N CYS A 173 -18.96 -0.85 -12.32
CA CYS A 173 -20.28 -0.22 -12.34
C CYS A 173 -20.98 -0.25 -10.96
N ALA A 174 -20.72 -1.26 -10.14
CA ALA A 174 -21.31 -1.39 -8.81
C ALA A 174 -20.86 -0.27 -7.84
N GLY A 175 -19.73 0.39 -8.13
CA GLY A 175 -19.21 1.54 -7.37
C GLY A 175 -20.03 2.83 -7.48
N GLY A 176 -21.14 2.84 -8.24
CA GLY A 176 -22.06 3.98 -8.35
C GLY A 176 -21.78 4.91 -9.53
N GLU A 177 -20.81 4.60 -10.38
CA GLU A 177 -20.63 5.30 -11.65
C GLU A 177 -21.71 4.88 -12.65
N GLU A 178 -22.37 5.86 -13.29
CA GLU A 178 -23.31 5.55 -14.34
C GLU A 178 -22.56 5.01 -15.57
N ALA A 179 -22.88 3.77 -15.96
CA ALA A 179 -22.41 3.18 -17.20
C ALA A 179 -22.70 4.12 -18.37
N LYS A 180 -21.65 4.66 -18.99
CA LYS A 180 -21.77 5.44 -20.22
C LYS A 180 -21.97 4.45 -21.36
N GLU A 181 -23.21 4.17 -21.73
CA GLU A 181 -23.54 3.21 -22.81
C GLU A 181 -22.90 3.55 -24.18
N ASN A 182 -22.35 4.76 -24.33
CA ASN A 182 -21.65 5.20 -25.53
C ASN A 182 -20.12 5.17 -25.39
N SER A 183 -19.55 4.66 -24.29
CA SER A 183 -18.11 4.51 -24.16
C SER A 183 -17.58 3.34 -24.98
N GLU A 184 -16.33 3.45 -25.43
CA GLU A 184 -15.64 2.33 -26.10
C GLU A 184 -15.56 1.10 -25.19
N GLU A 185 -15.36 1.30 -23.88
CA GLU A 185 -15.37 0.22 -22.89
C GLU A 185 -16.72 -0.53 -22.89
N PHE A 186 -17.84 0.20 -22.85
CA PHE A 186 -19.16 -0.42 -22.92
C PHE A 186 -19.35 -1.18 -24.24
N GLN A 187 -18.96 -0.60 -25.37
CA GLN A 187 -19.08 -1.26 -26.68
C GLN A 187 -18.19 -2.51 -26.78
N PHE A 188 -16.99 -2.46 -26.21
CA PHE A 188 -16.09 -3.60 -26.13
C PHE A 188 -16.70 -4.75 -25.33
N VAL A 189 -17.13 -4.48 -24.10
CA VAL A 189 -17.72 -5.52 -23.22
C VAL A 189 -19.03 -6.04 -23.83
N LEU A 190 -19.87 -5.17 -24.41
CA LEU A 190 -21.12 -5.56 -25.06
C LEU A 190 -20.85 -6.49 -26.25
N ALA A 191 -19.83 -6.17 -27.06
CA ALA A 191 -19.45 -7.00 -28.19
C ALA A 191 -18.90 -8.37 -27.78
N LEU A 192 -18.12 -8.44 -26.70
CA LEU A 192 -17.69 -9.71 -26.13
C LEU A 192 -18.89 -10.58 -25.73
N VAL A 193 -19.82 -10.05 -24.94
CA VAL A 193 -21.05 -10.76 -24.57
C VAL A 193 -21.83 -11.20 -25.81
N GLY A 194 -21.96 -10.32 -26.80
CA GLY A 194 -22.63 -10.61 -28.06
C GLY A 194 -22.01 -11.76 -28.86
N ILE A 195 -20.67 -11.86 -28.89
CA ILE A 195 -19.97 -13.01 -29.48
C ILE A 195 -20.37 -14.29 -28.75
N ILE A 196 -20.38 -14.28 -27.42
CA ILE A 196 -20.78 -15.44 -26.61
C ILE A 196 -22.24 -15.82 -26.86
N THR A 197 -23.15 -14.85 -26.98
CA THR A 197 -24.56 -15.11 -27.31
C THR A 197 -24.70 -15.83 -28.65
N ASN A 198 -23.95 -15.40 -29.68
CA ASN A 198 -23.93 -16.09 -30.97
C ASN A 198 -23.27 -17.47 -30.89
N MET A 199 -22.19 -17.62 -30.11
CA MET A 199 -21.58 -18.92 -29.85
C MET A 199 -22.57 -19.88 -29.15
N ALA A 200 -23.38 -19.40 -28.20
CA ALA A 200 -24.40 -20.21 -27.56
C ALA A 200 -25.57 -20.56 -28.51
N ALA A 201 -25.86 -19.72 -29.52
CA ALA A 201 -26.88 -20.05 -30.52
C ALA A 201 -26.48 -21.27 -31.38
N ALA A 202 -25.17 -21.52 -31.53
CA ALA A 202 -24.59 -22.67 -32.22
C ALA A 202 -24.57 -23.94 -31.37
N ALA A 203 -24.97 -25.10 -31.93
CA ALA A 203 -24.95 -26.37 -31.20
C ALA A 203 -23.56 -26.75 -30.66
N GLN A 204 -22.53 -26.67 -31.51
CA GLN A 204 -21.14 -26.91 -31.11
C GLN A 204 -20.64 -25.91 -30.06
N GLY A 205 -21.11 -24.66 -30.12
CA GLY A 205 -20.74 -23.64 -29.14
C GLY A 205 -21.38 -23.88 -27.77
N ARG A 206 -22.65 -24.31 -27.71
CA ARG A 206 -23.27 -24.76 -26.44
C ARG A 206 -22.48 -25.89 -25.82
N GLU A 207 -22.14 -26.90 -26.61
CA GLU A 207 -21.38 -28.03 -26.12
C GLU A 207 -19.99 -27.61 -25.62
N PHE A 208 -19.30 -26.74 -26.36
CA PHE A 208 -18.02 -26.19 -25.94
C PHE A 208 -18.11 -25.41 -24.61
N LEU A 209 -19.10 -24.52 -24.48
CA LEU A 209 -19.30 -23.70 -23.28
C LEU A 209 -19.55 -24.55 -22.02
N VAL A 210 -20.21 -25.70 -22.16
CA VAL A 210 -20.57 -26.57 -21.02
C VAL A 210 -19.50 -27.63 -20.73
N THR A 211 -18.72 -28.03 -21.72
CA THR A 211 -17.68 -29.07 -21.57
C THR A 211 -16.35 -28.51 -21.08
N LYS A 212 -16.00 -27.28 -21.46
CA LYS A 212 -14.74 -26.63 -21.09
C LYS A 212 -14.86 -25.87 -19.77
N ASP A 213 -13.83 -25.95 -18.94
CA ASP A 213 -13.78 -25.22 -17.67
C ASP A 213 -13.84 -23.70 -17.88
N SER A 214 -13.17 -23.19 -18.92
CA SER A 214 -13.23 -21.77 -19.32
C SER A 214 -14.66 -21.32 -19.67
N GLY A 215 -15.46 -22.17 -20.31
CA GLY A 215 -16.87 -21.90 -20.60
C GLY A 215 -17.75 -21.93 -19.36
N ARG A 216 -17.52 -22.88 -18.45
CA ARG A 216 -18.24 -22.96 -17.17
C ARG A 216 -17.98 -21.76 -16.27
N VAL A 217 -16.72 -21.32 -16.20
CA VAL A 217 -16.35 -20.08 -15.49
C VAL A 217 -17.08 -18.89 -16.09
N LEU A 218 -17.17 -18.78 -17.42
CA LEU A 218 -17.92 -17.72 -18.07
C LEU A 218 -19.43 -17.76 -17.78
N ILE A 219 -20.05 -18.94 -17.80
CA ILE A 219 -21.46 -19.12 -17.42
C ILE A 219 -21.68 -18.68 -15.96
N ASP A 220 -20.77 -19.05 -15.06
CA ASP A 220 -20.81 -18.64 -13.65
C ASP A 220 -20.69 -17.11 -13.50
N THR A 221 -19.78 -16.48 -14.25
CA THR A 221 -19.67 -15.02 -14.31
C THR A 221 -20.98 -14.39 -14.77
N PHE A 222 -21.59 -14.91 -15.83
CA PHE A 222 -22.86 -14.42 -16.36
C PHE A 222 -23.99 -14.47 -15.33
N MET A 223 -24.10 -15.57 -14.58
CA MET A 223 -25.08 -15.67 -13.49
C MET A 223 -24.76 -14.73 -12.33
N LYS A 224 -23.47 -14.59 -11.95
CA LYS A 224 -23.02 -13.66 -10.91
C LYS A 224 -23.40 -12.22 -11.24
N VAL A 225 -23.04 -11.75 -12.44
CA VAL A 225 -23.30 -10.35 -12.83
C VAL A 225 -24.79 -10.06 -12.98
N LEU A 226 -25.60 -11.03 -13.43
CA LEU A 226 -27.06 -10.88 -13.45
C LEU A 226 -27.65 -10.74 -12.04
N GLY A 227 -27.19 -11.55 -11.08
CA GLY A 227 -27.66 -11.50 -9.70
C GLY A 227 -27.21 -10.26 -8.92
N GLY A 228 -26.06 -9.68 -9.28
CA GLY A 228 -25.53 -8.45 -8.66
C GLY A 228 -26.01 -7.15 -9.30
N SER A 229 -26.71 -7.19 -10.44
CA SER A 229 -27.12 -6.00 -11.17
C SER A 229 -28.36 -5.34 -10.60
N SER A 230 -28.34 -4.01 -10.49
CA SER A 230 -29.53 -3.21 -10.16
C SER A 230 -30.45 -3.02 -11.37
N ALA A 231 -31.76 -2.85 -11.12
CA ALA A 231 -32.74 -2.62 -12.16
C ALA A 231 -32.41 -1.40 -13.05
N GLY A 232 -32.65 -1.53 -14.36
CA GLY A 232 -32.40 -0.47 -15.34
C GLY A 232 -30.93 -0.19 -15.68
N LYS A 233 -29.95 -0.88 -15.07
CA LYS A 233 -28.53 -0.73 -15.41
C LYS A 233 -28.07 -1.86 -16.36
N ASN A 234 -27.18 -1.51 -17.30
CA ASN A 234 -26.57 -2.42 -18.27
C ASN A 234 -27.58 -3.32 -19.02
N VAL A 235 -28.78 -2.78 -19.30
CA VAL A 235 -29.94 -3.53 -19.83
C VAL A 235 -29.57 -4.30 -21.10
N LYS A 236 -28.87 -3.67 -22.05
CA LYS A 236 -28.43 -4.30 -23.30
C LYS A 236 -27.50 -5.51 -23.06
N MET A 237 -26.51 -5.38 -22.18
CA MET A 237 -25.60 -6.48 -21.86
C MET A 237 -26.35 -7.61 -21.16
N ARG A 238 -27.18 -7.28 -20.17
CA ARG A 238 -27.96 -8.29 -19.43
C ARG A 238 -28.93 -9.04 -20.34
N ASN A 239 -29.51 -8.36 -21.33
CA ASN A 239 -30.32 -8.99 -22.37
C ASN A 239 -29.53 -10.06 -23.13
N LEU A 240 -28.34 -9.70 -23.63
CA LEU A 240 -27.49 -10.66 -24.35
C LEU A 240 -27.01 -11.82 -23.48
N ILE A 241 -26.73 -11.56 -22.20
CA ILE A 241 -26.37 -12.59 -21.22
C ILE A 241 -27.53 -13.57 -21.03
N LEU A 242 -28.76 -13.07 -20.81
CA LEU A 242 -29.94 -13.93 -20.66
C LEU A 242 -30.21 -14.74 -21.93
N MET A 243 -30.06 -14.14 -23.11
CA MET A 243 -30.15 -14.85 -24.38
C MET A 243 -29.07 -15.94 -24.50
N ALA A 244 -27.84 -15.67 -24.07
CA ALA A 244 -26.75 -16.65 -24.08
C ALA A 244 -27.05 -17.83 -23.14
N LEU A 245 -27.54 -17.54 -21.92
CA LEU A 245 -27.92 -18.57 -20.94
C LEU A 245 -29.12 -19.39 -21.39
N TYR A 246 -30.15 -18.75 -21.96
CA TYR A 246 -31.28 -19.44 -22.61
C TYR A 246 -30.80 -20.34 -23.74
N ASN A 247 -29.91 -19.84 -24.59
CA ASN A 247 -29.35 -20.67 -25.65
C ASN A 247 -28.60 -21.87 -25.06
N VAL A 248 -27.76 -21.68 -24.03
CA VAL A 248 -27.08 -22.79 -23.34
C VAL A 248 -28.08 -23.80 -22.76
N SER A 249 -29.21 -23.35 -22.20
CA SER A 249 -30.22 -24.24 -21.61
C SER A 249 -30.98 -25.09 -22.63
N ILE A 250 -30.92 -24.78 -23.93
CA ILE A 250 -31.44 -25.66 -24.99
C ILE A 250 -30.71 -27.02 -25.01
N ASN A 251 -29.45 -27.08 -24.54
CA ASN A 251 -28.74 -28.35 -24.36
C ASN A 251 -28.97 -28.89 -22.94
N MET A 252 -29.39 -30.16 -22.82
CA MET A 252 -29.59 -30.84 -21.54
C MET A 252 -28.41 -30.72 -20.57
N SER A 253 -27.16 -30.85 -21.03
CA SER A 253 -25.99 -30.69 -20.14
C SER A 253 -25.85 -29.25 -19.64
N GLY A 254 -26.18 -28.27 -20.50
CA GLY A 254 -26.16 -26.85 -20.15
C GLY A 254 -27.26 -26.50 -19.17
N LEU A 255 -28.46 -27.01 -19.41
CA LEU A 255 -29.59 -26.87 -18.50
C LEU A 255 -29.28 -27.44 -17.11
N GLN A 256 -28.81 -28.69 -17.05
CA GLN A 256 -28.41 -29.31 -15.78
C GLN A 256 -27.29 -28.52 -15.07
N TYR A 257 -26.39 -27.90 -15.81
CA TYR A 257 -25.34 -27.06 -15.23
C TYR A 257 -25.90 -25.78 -14.62
N ILE A 258 -26.76 -25.05 -15.37
CA ILE A 258 -27.40 -23.80 -14.91
C ILE A 258 -28.30 -24.07 -13.70
N THR A 259 -29.14 -25.11 -13.75
CA THR A 259 -30.13 -25.38 -12.70
C THR A 259 -29.49 -25.81 -11.36
N LYS A 260 -28.26 -26.34 -11.38
CA LYS A 260 -27.49 -26.64 -10.15
C LYS A 260 -27.01 -25.39 -9.41
N LYS A 261 -27.09 -24.21 -10.01
CA LYS A 261 -26.53 -22.98 -9.46
C LYS A 261 -27.59 -22.31 -8.58
N ARG A 262 -27.27 -22.20 -7.29
CA ARG A 262 -28.19 -21.63 -6.29
C ARG A 262 -28.57 -20.19 -6.65
N GLY A 263 -29.85 -19.87 -6.47
CA GLY A 263 -30.36 -18.51 -6.63
C GLY A 263 -30.72 -18.10 -8.07
N ILE A 264 -30.46 -18.92 -9.09
CA ILE A 264 -30.77 -18.57 -10.49
C ILE A 264 -32.25 -18.22 -10.68
N LEU A 265 -33.16 -19.02 -10.13
CA LEU A 265 -34.61 -18.80 -10.25
C LEU A 265 -35.06 -17.54 -9.51
N GLY A 266 -34.53 -17.31 -8.30
CA GLY A 266 -34.79 -16.08 -7.55
C GLY A 266 -34.36 -14.84 -8.35
N ASN A 267 -33.17 -14.88 -8.96
CA ASN A 267 -32.65 -13.80 -9.79
C ASN A 267 -33.52 -13.57 -11.05
N LEU A 268 -33.99 -14.63 -11.70
CA LEU A 268 -34.89 -14.52 -12.85
C LEU A 268 -36.23 -13.93 -12.43
N MET A 269 -36.83 -14.41 -11.33
CA MET A 269 -38.07 -13.86 -10.79
C MET A 269 -37.94 -12.39 -10.41
N GLN A 270 -36.82 -12.00 -9.78
CA GLN A 270 -36.54 -10.60 -9.46
C GLN A 270 -36.39 -9.74 -10.72
N THR A 271 -35.72 -10.27 -11.76
CA THR A 271 -35.57 -9.57 -13.05
C THR A 271 -36.94 -9.37 -13.72
N ILE A 272 -37.79 -10.39 -13.77
CA ILE A 272 -39.14 -10.29 -14.36
C ILE A 272 -40.03 -9.28 -13.59
N GLN A 273 -39.84 -9.15 -12.27
CA GLN A 273 -40.63 -8.24 -11.44
C GLN A 273 -40.14 -6.79 -11.46
N GLY A 274 -38.82 -6.59 -11.44
CA GLY A 274 -38.20 -5.30 -11.18
C GLY A 274 -37.83 -4.50 -12.42
N GLU A 275 -37.75 -5.13 -13.59
CA GLU A 275 -37.29 -4.47 -14.81
C GLU A 275 -38.43 -3.77 -15.56
N SER A 276 -38.17 -2.54 -16.00
CA SER A 276 -39.07 -1.82 -16.91
C SER A 276 -38.91 -2.26 -18.37
N ASP A 277 -37.76 -2.84 -18.73
CA ASP A 277 -37.48 -3.29 -20.08
C ASP A 277 -38.20 -4.60 -20.38
N SER A 278 -39.10 -4.57 -21.37
CA SER A 278 -39.95 -5.70 -21.72
C SER A 278 -39.17 -6.87 -22.32
N GLU A 279 -38.09 -6.58 -23.07
CA GLU A 279 -37.26 -7.61 -23.70
C GLU A 279 -36.42 -8.34 -22.64
N LEU A 280 -35.87 -7.62 -21.66
CA LEU A 280 -35.13 -8.19 -20.54
C LEU A 280 -36.00 -9.10 -19.68
N SER A 281 -37.21 -8.63 -19.37
CA SER A 281 -38.21 -9.43 -18.66
C SER A 281 -38.60 -10.68 -19.44
N LEU A 282 -38.79 -10.56 -20.76
CA LEU A 282 -39.12 -11.69 -21.64
C LEU A 282 -37.98 -12.71 -21.73
N ASN A 283 -36.73 -12.27 -21.88
CA ASN A 283 -35.58 -13.17 -21.94
C ASN A 283 -35.36 -13.90 -20.60
N ALA A 284 -35.61 -13.23 -19.47
CA ALA A 284 -35.61 -13.89 -18.16
C ALA A 284 -36.74 -14.93 -18.05
N ALA A 285 -37.95 -14.61 -18.54
CA ALA A 285 -39.08 -15.54 -18.55
C ALA A 285 -38.85 -16.76 -19.46
N ARG A 286 -38.20 -16.58 -20.62
CA ARG A 286 -37.84 -17.68 -21.54
C ARG A 286 -36.82 -18.63 -20.92
N LEU A 287 -35.80 -18.11 -20.23
CA LEU A 287 -34.85 -18.95 -19.50
C LEU A 287 -35.54 -19.67 -18.33
N LEU A 288 -36.43 -18.99 -17.60
CA LEU A 288 -37.24 -19.62 -16.56
C LEU A 288 -38.07 -20.77 -17.12
N GLN A 289 -38.76 -20.55 -18.24
CA GLN A 289 -39.53 -21.57 -18.94
C GLN A 289 -38.67 -22.76 -19.35
N SER A 290 -37.52 -22.51 -19.97
CA SER A 290 -36.60 -23.58 -20.37
C SER A 290 -36.14 -24.44 -19.17
N ILE A 291 -36.03 -23.85 -17.97
CA ILE A 291 -35.69 -24.59 -16.75
C ILE A 291 -36.88 -25.40 -16.25
N VAL A 292 -38.07 -24.80 -16.25
CA VAL A 292 -39.29 -25.43 -15.73
C VAL A 292 -39.77 -26.59 -16.60
N MET A 293 -39.63 -26.52 -17.92
CA MET A 293 -40.08 -27.56 -18.85
C MET A 293 -39.41 -28.94 -18.63
N GLU A 294 -38.28 -29.00 -17.93
CA GLU A 294 -37.54 -30.24 -17.68
C GLU A 294 -37.65 -30.64 -16.20
N PRO A 295 -38.69 -31.40 -15.80
CA PRO A 295 -39.02 -31.65 -14.39
C PRO A 295 -37.93 -32.37 -13.62
N ASN A 296 -37.13 -33.21 -14.30
CA ASN A 296 -36.00 -33.91 -13.68
C ASN A 296 -34.87 -32.98 -13.22
N SER A 297 -34.85 -31.75 -13.73
CA SER A 297 -33.91 -30.72 -13.32
C SER A 297 -34.42 -29.92 -12.12
N LEU A 298 -35.72 -29.99 -11.81
CA LEU A 298 -36.34 -29.26 -10.70
C LEU A 298 -36.21 -30.05 -9.39
N THR A 299 -35.65 -29.42 -8.37
CA THR A 299 -35.61 -29.94 -6.99
C THR A 299 -36.74 -29.32 -6.16
N SER A 300 -37.05 -29.88 -5.00
CA SER A 300 -38.03 -29.28 -4.06
C SER A 300 -37.64 -27.85 -3.67
N GLU A 301 -36.35 -27.59 -3.46
CA GLU A 301 -35.81 -26.24 -3.17
C GLU A 301 -36.08 -25.24 -4.31
N ILE A 302 -36.13 -25.72 -5.54
CA ILE A 302 -36.43 -24.92 -6.73
C ILE A 302 -37.91 -24.51 -6.76
N PHE A 303 -38.83 -25.41 -6.42
CA PHE A 303 -40.25 -25.08 -6.32
C PHE A 303 -40.53 -24.01 -5.26
N ASP A 304 -39.85 -24.09 -4.11
CA ASP A 304 -40.01 -23.10 -3.03
C ASP A 304 -39.53 -21.70 -3.41
N SER A 305 -38.61 -21.60 -4.38
CA SER A 305 -38.08 -20.31 -4.86
C SER A 305 -39.03 -19.58 -5.81
N ILE A 306 -40.04 -20.26 -6.36
CA ILE A 306 -41.00 -19.69 -7.31
C ILE A 306 -42.38 -19.57 -6.66
N SER A 307 -42.79 -18.35 -6.34
CA SER A 307 -44.13 -18.07 -5.81
C SER A 307 -45.19 -18.06 -6.93
N LEU A 308 -46.04 -19.08 -6.98
CA LEU A 308 -47.18 -19.15 -7.91
C LEU A 308 -48.10 -17.91 -7.85
N PRO A 309 -48.46 -17.36 -6.68
CA PRO A 309 -49.22 -16.10 -6.59
C PRO A 309 -48.52 -14.92 -7.28
N VAL A 310 -47.19 -14.83 -7.15
CA VAL A 310 -46.41 -13.76 -7.77
C VAL A 310 -46.38 -13.92 -9.29
N LEU A 311 -46.12 -15.14 -9.79
CA LEU A 311 -46.21 -15.44 -11.23
C LEU A 311 -47.59 -15.11 -11.79
N GLN A 312 -48.66 -15.47 -11.07
CA GLN A 312 -50.02 -15.17 -11.50
C GLN A 312 -50.28 -13.66 -11.58
N ASN A 313 -49.77 -12.89 -10.64
CA ASN A 313 -49.87 -11.43 -10.70
C ASN A 313 -49.09 -10.86 -11.89
N LEU A 314 -47.87 -11.32 -12.11
CA LEU A 314 -47.02 -10.92 -13.24
C LEU A 314 -47.69 -11.21 -14.58
N ALA A 315 -48.24 -12.42 -14.76
CA ALA A 315 -48.96 -12.80 -15.98
C ALA A 315 -50.19 -11.92 -16.23
N ARG A 316 -50.93 -11.51 -15.19
CA ARG A 316 -52.07 -10.59 -15.35
C ARG A 316 -51.65 -9.20 -15.80
N THR A 317 -50.51 -8.71 -15.32
CA THR A 317 -50.00 -7.37 -15.66
C THR A 317 -49.23 -7.33 -16.98
N ALA A 318 -48.62 -8.45 -17.37
CA ALA A 318 -47.84 -8.58 -18.59
C ALA A 318 -48.72 -8.52 -19.85
N LYS A 319 -48.09 -8.24 -20.98
CA LYS A 319 -48.74 -8.14 -22.30
C LYS A 319 -47.92 -8.90 -23.34
N GLY A 320 -48.59 -9.36 -24.39
CA GLY A 320 -47.96 -10.07 -25.51
C GLY A 320 -47.22 -11.34 -25.07
N GLU A 321 -46.10 -11.61 -25.73
CA GLU A 321 -45.31 -12.84 -25.54
C GLU A 321 -44.87 -13.08 -24.10
N LEU A 322 -44.60 -12.02 -23.31
CA LEU A 322 -44.22 -12.18 -21.91
C LEU A 322 -45.35 -12.81 -21.10
N ARG A 323 -46.60 -12.38 -21.32
CA ARG A 323 -47.75 -12.97 -20.64
C ARG A 323 -47.90 -14.44 -21.02
N ASP A 324 -47.80 -14.74 -22.31
CA ASP A 324 -48.01 -16.09 -22.82
C ASP A 324 -46.93 -17.04 -22.26
N THR A 325 -45.67 -16.60 -22.25
CA THR A 325 -44.55 -17.33 -21.63
C THR A 325 -44.79 -17.59 -20.13
N LEU A 326 -45.26 -16.59 -19.37
CA LEU A 326 -45.53 -16.75 -17.94
C LEU A 326 -46.71 -17.70 -17.66
N LEU A 327 -47.73 -17.71 -18.52
CA LEU A 327 -48.84 -18.64 -18.41
C LEU A 327 -48.39 -20.09 -18.69
N GLU A 328 -47.51 -20.29 -19.67
CA GLU A 328 -46.90 -21.60 -19.96
C GLU A 328 -46.06 -22.09 -18.77
N VAL A 329 -45.18 -21.24 -18.21
CA VAL A 329 -44.42 -21.54 -16.98
C VAL A 329 -45.34 -21.97 -15.83
N MET A 330 -46.44 -21.24 -15.62
CA MET A 330 -47.40 -21.58 -14.57
C MET A 330 -48.09 -22.92 -14.82
N SER A 331 -48.49 -23.19 -16.07
CA SER A 331 -49.12 -24.44 -16.45
C SER A 331 -48.19 -25.63 -16.18
N ASP A 332 -46.92 -25.53 -16.57
CA ASP A 332 -45.93 -26.58 -16.35
C ASP A 332 -45.73 -26.82 -14.85
N LEU A 333 -45.52 -25.77 -14.04
CA LEU A 333 -45.38 -25.89 -12.59
C LEU A 333 -46.59 -26.53 -11.92
N GLN A 334 -47.81 -26.16 -12.34
CA GLN A 334 -49.05 -26.75 -11.82
C GLN A 334 -49.19 -28.23 -12.18
N SER A 335 -48.72 -28.63 -13.38
CA SER A 335 -48.73 -30.03 -13.81
C SER A 335 -47.82 -30.92 -12.95
N TYR A 336 -46.74 -30.36 -12.41
CA TYR A 336 -45.85 -31.09 -11.51
C TYR A 336 -46.41 -31.16 -10.08
N HIS A 337 -47.09 -30.11 -9.60
CA HIS A 337 -47.72 -30.11 -8.27
C HIS A 337 -48.86 -31.14 -8.13
N THR A 338 -49.53 -31.53 -9.22
CA THR A 338 -50.56 -32.59 -9.18
C THR A 338 -49.99 -33.99 -9.33
N GLY A 339 -48.68 -34.13 -9.58
CA GLY A 339 -47.97 -35.40 -9.75
C GLY A 339 -47.03 -35.80 -8.60
N PHE A 340 -46.95 -35.01 -7.52
CA PHE A 340 -46.18 -35.31 -6.31
C PHE A 340 -47.06 -35.82 -5.16
#